data_AF-H1CYW0-F1
#
_entry.id   AF-H1CYW0-F1
#
_cell.length_a   1.000
_cell.length_b   1.000
_cell.length_c   1.000
_cell.angle_alpha   90.00
_cell.angle_beta   90.00
_cell.angle_gamma   90.00
#
_symmetry.space_group_name_H-M   'P 1'
#
loop_
_entity.id
_entity.type
_entity.pdbx_description
1 polymer ?
#
loop_
_entity_poly.entity_id
_entity_poly.type
_entity_poly.pdbx_seq_one_letter_code
_entity_poly.pdbx_strand_id
1 'polypeptide(L)' 'MERCFLCHRKMDEKTGLCTNPKCVRSKPLPEKKEEKKDGEKA' A
#
# COMPACT_ATOMS: atom_id res chain seq x y z
N MET A 1 -7.26 -10.98 -8.09
CA MET A 1 -5.94 -10.57 -8.64
C MET A 1 -5.98 -9.09 -8.98
N GLU A 2 -5.67 -8.24 -7.99
CA GLU A 2 -5.38 -6.84 -8.29
C GLU A 2 -4.08 -6.75 -9.09
N ARG A 3 -4.15 -6.01 -10.20
CA ARG A 3 -2.99 -5.67 -11.02
C ARG A 3 -2.72 -4.20 -10.82
N CYS A 4 -1.45 -3.84 -10.70
CA CYS A 4 -1.05 -2.46 -10.59
C CYS A 4 -1.46 -1.68 -11.86
N PHE A 5 -2.26 -0.63 -11.71
CA PHE A 5 -2.74 0.20 -12.83
C PHE A 5 -1.63 0.82 -13.67
N LEU A 6 -0.44 1.04 -13.10
CA LEU A 6 0.67 1.72 -13.77
C LEU A 6 1.59 0.77 -14.56
N CYS A 7 1.80 -0.45 -14.06
CA CYS A 7 2.75 -1.39 -14.67
C CYS A 7 2.12 -2.75 -15.03
N HIS A 8 0.82 -2.90 -14.81
CA HIS A 8 0.00 -4.09 -15.05
C HIS A 8 0.53 -5.40 -14.41
N ARG A 9 1.52 -5.32 -13.52
CA ARG A 9 2.03 -6.45 -12.75
C ARG A 9 1.11 -6.79 -11.58
N LYS A 10 1.27 -7.98 -11.03
CA LYS A 10 0.57 -8.42 -9.82
C LYS A 10 0.85 -7.47 -8.65
N MET A 11 -0.22 -7.08 -7.96
CA MET A 11 -0.16 -6.40 -6.68
C MET A 11 -0.06 -7.43 -5.56
N ASP A 12 0.61 -7.06 -4.48
CA ASP A 12 0.67 -7.87 -3.26
C ASP A 12 -0.62 -7.64 -2.46
N GLU A 13 -1.40 -8.69 -2.24
CA GLU A 13 -2.72 -8.61 -1.61
C GLU A 13 -2.65 -8.34 -0.09
N LYS A 14 -1.48 -8.54 0.54
CA LYS A 14 -1.29 -8.25 1.97
C LYS A 14 -1.00 -6.78 2.23
N THR A 15 -0.22 -6.17 1.35
CA THR A 15 0.25 -4.79 1.52
C THR A 15 -0.49 -3.79 0.64
N GLY A 16 -1.21 -4.24 -0.39
CA GLY A 16 -1.79 -3.37 -1.42
C GLY A 16 -0.73 -2.67 -2.29
N LEU A 17 0.53 -3.09 -2.18
CA LEU A 17 1.65 -2.50 -2.90
C LEU A 17 1.96 -3.29 -4.16
N CYS A 18 2.47 -2.58 -5.17
CA CYS A 18 2.93 -3.25 -6.36
C CYS A 18 4.20 -4.07 -6.06
N THR A 19 4.31 -5.29 -6.59
CA THR A 19 5.50 -6.13 -6.43
C THR A 19 6.72 -5.70 -7.26
N ASN A 20 6.57 -4.66 -8.10
CA ASN A 20 7.61 -4.23 -9.04
C ASN A 20 8.50 -3.13 -8.45
N PRO A 21 9.76 -3.36 -8.06
CA PRO A 21 10.60 -2.36 -7.39
C PRO A 21 10.80 -1.03 -8.17
N LYS A 22 10.56 -1.03 -9.49
CA LYS A 22 10.60 0.18 -10.34
C LYS A 22 9.28 0.97 -10.38
N CYS A 23 8.19 0.43 -9.84
CA CYS A 23 6.89 1.10 -9.82
C CYS A 23 6.78 2.03 -8.61
N VAL A 24 6.23 3.22 -8.82
CA VAL A 24 6.01 4.21 -7.75
C VAL A 24 5.11 3.68 -6.63
N ARG A 25 4.18 2.76 -6.94
CA ARG A 25 3.30 2.08 -5.97
C ARG A 25 3.95 0.89 -5.27
N SER A 26 5.23 0.63 -5.49
CA SER A 26 5.97 -0.44 -4.81
C SER A 26 6.65 0.00 -3.54
N LYS A 27 6.77 1.30 -3.37
CA LYS A 27 7.20 1.86 -2.10
C LYS A 27 5.93 2.10 -1.27
N PRO A 28 5.88 1.63 -0.02
CA PRO A 28 4.85 2.09 0.89
C PRO A 28 4.92 3.62 0.92
N LEU A 29 3.76 4.27 0.98
CA LEU A 29 3.74 5.66 1.44
C LEU A 29 4.44 5.64 2.80
N PRO A 30 5.39 6.55 3.06
CA PRO A 30 6.04 6.60 4.36
C PRO A 30 4.94 6.61 5.39
N GLU A 31 4.91 5.60 6.26
CA GLU A 31 3.99 5.57 7.38
C GLU A 31 4.20 6.90 8.09
N LYS A 32 3.23 7.81 7.97
CA LYS A 32 3.02 8.79 9.02
C LYS A 32 2.88 7.91 10.24
N LYS A 33 3.88 7.94 11.14
CA LYS A 33 3.82 7.26 12.43
C LYS A 33 2.44 7.58 12.99
N GLU A 34 1.51 6.64 12.87
CA GLU A 34 0.26 6.71 13.59
C GLU A 34 0.71 6.60 15.04
N GLU A 35 0.64 7.72 15.75
CA GLU A 35 0.27 7.67 17.15
C GLU A 35 -0.96 6.77 17.22
N LYS A 36 -0.76 5.50 17.58
CA LYS A 36 -1.84 4.66 18.08
C LYS A 36 -2.46 5.40 19.26
N LYS A 37 -3.64 5.95 19.06
CA LYS A 37 -4.68 5.95 20.09
C LYS A 37 -6.01 5.58 19.45
N ASP A 38 -6.42 4.36 19.75
CA ASP A 38 -7.79 3.98 20.09
C ASP A 38 -8.71 5.16 20.41
N GLY A 39 -9.94 5.12 19.90
CA GLY A 39 -11.05 5.78 20.59
C GLY A 39 -12.14 6.35 19.70
N GLU A 40 -13.18 5.55 19.53
CA GLU A 40 -14.59 5.95 19.67
C GLU A 40 -15.31 6.61 18.47
N LYS A 41 -16.40 5.92 18.08
CA LYS A 41 -17.54 6.48 17.37
C LYS A 41 -18.11 7.68 18.13
N ALA A 42 -18.43 8.76 17.42
CA ALA A 42 -19.62 9.59 17.67
C ALA A 42 -19.98 10.36 16.40
#